data_AF-A0A1Q7VYY1-F1
#
_entry.id   AF-A0A1Q7VYY1-F1
#
_cell.length_a   1.000
_cell.length_b   1.000
_cell.length_c   1.000
_cell.angle_alpha   90.00
_cell.angle_beta   90.00
_cell.angle_gamma   90.00
#
_symmetry.space_group_name_H-M   'P 1'
#
loop_
_entity.id
_entity.type
_entity.pdbx_description
1 polymer ?
#
loop_
_entity_poly.entity_id
_entity_poly.type
_entity_poly.pdbx_seq_one_letter_code
_entity_poly.pdbx_strand_id
1 'polypeptide(L)'
;MIGPDEPIPYPKGLSNRLDWEVELGVVIGGRGRDIPEADALDQVFGYTVFNDVSARDLQFRTGQWFKGKSLDGSCPMGPVIVTADEVPDPQRLRLRLTVNGAGKQDSNTGDMIFSVARIIADLSRW
;
A
#
# COMPACT_ATOMS: atom_id res chain seq x y z
N MET A 1 9.51 4.26 -7.65
CA MET A 1 9.47 4.32 -6.17
C MET A 1 10.28 5.51 -5.72
N ILE A 2 9.85 6.21 -4.68
CA ILE A 2 10.57 7.33 -4.04
C ILE A 2 10.43 7.20 -2.52
N GLY A 3 11.33 7.82 -1.76
CA GLY A 3 11.31 7.84 -0.30
C GLY A 3 10.47 8.96 0.30
N PRO A 4 10.49 9.09 1.64
CA PRO A 4 9.89 10.21 2.35
C PRO A 4 10.45 11.55 1.89
N ASP A 5 9.61 12.59 1.92
CA ASP A 5 9.94 13.98 1.57
C ASP A 5 10.42 14.20 0.11
N GLU A 6 10.49 13.15 -0.70
CA GLU A 6 10.75 13.27 -2.13
C GLU A 6 9.50 13.74 -2.89
N PRO A 7 9.65 14.60 -3.90
CA PRO A 7 8.52 15.09 -4.67
C PRO A 7 7.94 13.99 -5.56
N ILE A 8 6.61 13.86 -5.56
CA ILE A 8 5.89 13.07 -6.57
C ILE A 8 5.84 13.90 -7.86
N PRO A 9 6.44 13.44 -8.98
CA PRO A 9 6.39 14.17 -10.24
C PRO A 9 4.96 14.32 -10.75
N TYR A 10 4.53 15.56 -11.00
CA TYR A 10 3.22 15.77 -11.64
C TYR A 10 3.31 15.40 -13.14
N PRO A 11 2.49 14.47 -13.64
CA PRO A 11 2.55 13.97 -15.02
C PRO A 11 1.92 14.96 -16.02
N LYS A 12 2.51 16.15 -16.15
CA LYS A 12 1.99 17.26 -16.97
C LYS A 12 1.77 16.83 -18.42
N GLY A 13 0.56 17.07 -18.92
CA GLY A 13 0.17 16.72 -20.30
C GLY A 13 -0.20 15.25 -20.49
N LEU A 14 0.00 14.40 -19.47
CA LEU A 14 -0.38 12.99 -19.49
C LEU A 14 -1.62 12.70 -18.64
N SER A 15 -1.72 13.29 -17.45
CA SER A 15 -2.87 13.14 -16.56
C SER A 15 -3.24 14.46 -15.87
N ASN A 16 -4.54 14.64 -15.61
CA ASN A 16 -5.08 15.72 -14.76
C ASN A 16 -5.90 15.18 -13.59
N ARG A 17 -5.86 13.85 -13.35
CA ARG A 17 -6.65 13.18 -12.32
C ARG A 17 -5.77 12.32 -11.43
N LEU A 18 -4.71 12.93 -10.91
CA LEU A 18 -3.85 12.29 -9.92
C LEU A 18 -4.57 12.22 -8.58
N ASP A 19 -4.48 11.07 -7.93
CA ASP A 19 -5.15 10.75 -6.67
C ASP A 19 -4.18 10.02 -5.73
N TRP A 20 -4.48 10.06 -4.45
CA TRP A 20 -3.67 9.46 -3.38
C TRP A 20 -4.43 8.34 -2.68
N GLU A 21 -3.70 7.37 -2.14
CA GLU A 21 -4.26 6.22 -1.43
C GLU A 21 -3.28 5.82 -0.33
N VAL A 22 -3.51 6.26 0.92
CA VAL A 22 -2.71 5.75 2.05
C VAL A 22 -3.05 4.30 2.33
N GLU A 23 -2.03 3.45 2.40
CA GLU A 23 -2.17 2.03 2.68
C GLU A 23 -1.15 1.53 3.71
N LEU A 24 -1.47 0.39 4.32
CA LEU A 24 -0.53 -0.40 5.10
C LEU A 24 0.36 -1.20 4.13
N GLY A 25 1.65 -0.89 4.08
CA GLY A 25 2.64 -1.72 3.40
C GLY A 25 3.04 -2.90 4.27
N VAL A 26 3.00 -4.12 3.72
CA VAL A 26 3.44 -5.35 4.40
C VAL A 26 4.74 -5.83 3.75
N VAL A 27 5.80 -5.95 4.55
CA VAL A 27 7.12 -6.39 4.08
C VAL A 27 7.29 -7.86 4.42
N ILE A 28 7.43 -8.71 3.39
CA ILE A 28 7.64 -10.14 3.56
C ILE A 28 9.13 -10.42 3.78
N GLY A 29 9.46 -11.08 4.90
CA GLY A 29 10.82 -11.54 5.20
C GLY A 29 11.02 -13.03 4.91
N GLY A 30 9.93 -13.80 4.97
CA GLY A 30 9.92 -15.22 4.67
C GLY A 30 9.99 -15.51 3.17
N ARG A 31 10.15 -16.79 2.85
CA ARG A 31 9.97 -17.33 1.49
C ARG A 31 8.93 -18.44 1.60
N GLY A 32 7.97 -18.45 0.69
CA GLY A 32 6.96 -19.50 0.69
C GLY A 32 6.04 -19.42 -0.51
N ARG A 33 5.34 -20.52 -0.73
CA ARG A 33 4.28 -20.72 -1.70
C ARG A 33 3.22 -21.58 -1.00
N ASP A 34 1.96 -21.36 -1.32
CA ASP A 34 0.84 -22.08 -0.74
C ASP A 34 0.82 -21.97 0.81
N ILE A 35 1.11 -20.77 1.33
CA ILE A 35 1.21 -20.49 2.77
C ILE A 35 -0.20 -20.55 3.38
N PRO A 36 -0.45 -21.39 4.40
CA PRO A 36 -1.72 -21.40 5.12
C PRO A 36 -2.00 -20.05 5.80
N GLU A 37 -3.26 -19.63 5.84
CA GLU A 37 -3.67 -18.36 6.47
C GLU A 37 -3.26 -18.26 7.95
N ALA A 38 -3.23 -19.38 8.66
CA ALA A 38 -2.78 -19.46 10.05
C ALA A 38 -1.27 -19.15 10.23
N ASP A 39 -0.46 -19.42 9.21
CA ASP A 39 1.01 -19.26 9.25
C ASP A 39 1.45 -18.00 8.49
N ALA A 40 0.50 -17.24 7.94
CA ALA A 40 0.76 -16.14 7.01
C ALA A 40 1.49 -14.97 7.67
N LEU A 41 1.13 -14.63 8.92
CA LEU A 41 1.76 -13.53 9.64
C LEU A 41 3.20 -13.84 10.05
N ASP A 42 3.57 -15.12 10.21
CA ASP A 42 4.94 -15.55 10.51
C ASP A 42 5.92 -15.24 9.37
N GLN A 43 5.40 -14.97 8.16
CA GLN A 43 6.22 -14.61 6.99
C GLN A 43 6.53 -13.09 6.92
N VAL A 44 5.89 -12.28 7.76
CA VAL A 44 6.02 -10.83 7.75
C VAL A 44 7.29 -10.41 8.50
N PHE A 45 8.17 -9.68 7.81
CA PHE A 45 9.30 -9.01 8.45
C PHE A 45 8.83 -7.79 9.24
N GLY A 46 7.93 -7.00 8.65
CA GLY A 46 7.43 -5.79 9.27
C GLY A 46 6.44 -5.03 8.40
N TYR A 47 6.11 -3.83 8.85
CA TYR A 47 5.10 -2.96 8.24
C TYR A 47 5.66 -1.57 7.96
N THR A 48 5.15 -0.92 6.93
CA THR A 48 5.51 0.47 6.57
C THR A 48 4.30 1.22 6.04
N VAL A 49 4.44 2.51 5.75
CA VAL A 49 3.40 3.29 5.08
C VAL A 49 3.69 3.30 3.58
N PHE A 50 2.63 3.15 2.80
CA PHE A 50 2.66 3.18 1.34
C PHE A 50 1.60 4.16 0.83
N ASN A 51 1.90 4.87 -0.26
CA ASN A 51 0.92 5.69 -0.97
C ASN A 51 0.77 5.18 -2.42
N ASP A 52 -0.38 4.60 -2.75
CA ASP A 52 -0.67 4.08 -4.09
C ASP A 52 -1.19 5.19 -5.02
N VAL A 53 -0.28 6.07 -5.44
CA VAL A 53 -0.65 7.23 -6.25
C VAL A 53 -1.18 6.78 -7.60
N SER A 54 -2.38 7.24 -7.92
CA SER A 54 -3.14 6.77 -9.07
C SER A 54 -3.53 7.90 -10.01
N ALA A 55 -3.09 7.84 -11.27
CA ALA A 55 -3.62 8.67 -12.36
C ALA A 55 -4.93 8.06 -12.88
N ARG A 56 -6.08 8.51 -12.35
CA ARG A 56 -7.39 7.87 -12.56
C ARG A 56 -7.85 7.88 -14.01
N ASP A 57 -7.56 8.94 -14.75
CA ASP A 57 -7.81 9.03 -16.19
C ASP A 57 -7.03 7.98 -16.99
N LEU A 58 -5.78 7.70 -16.62
CA LEU A 58 -4.99 6.63 -17.22
C LEU A 58 -5.44 5.24 -16.76
N GLN A 59 -5.81 5.09 -15.48
CA GLN A 59 -6.27 3.83 -14.88
C GLN A 59 -7.47 3.25 -15.63
N PHE A 60 -8.43 4.10 -16.02
CA PHE A 60 -9.65 3.68 -16.73
C PHE A 60 -9.55 3.75 -18.26
N ARG A 61 -8.40 4.16 -18.81
CA ARG A 61 -8.19 4.22 -20.26
C ARG A 61 -8.14 2.84 -20.91
N THR A 62 -7.79 1.81 -20.13
CA THR A 62 -7.76 0.41 -20.58
C THR A 62 -8.39 -0.48 -19.51
N GLY A 63 -8.59 -1.76 -19.80
CA GLY A 63 -9.03 -2.73 -18.79
C GLY A 63 -7.98 -3.08 -17.72
N GLN A 64 -6.77 -2.51 -17.80
CA GLN A 64 -5.66 -2.76 -16.90
C GLN A 64 -5.24 -1.48 -16.18
N TRP A 65 -4.98 -1.58 -14.87
CA TRP A 65 -4.65 -0.42 -14.03
C TRP A 65 -3.17 -0.03 -14.06
N PHE A 66 -2.30 -0.90 -14.57
CA PHE A 66 -0.84 -0.72 -14.53
C PHE A 66 -0.39 0.67 -14.99
N LYS A 67 -0.92 1.18 -16.11
CA LYS A 67 -0.55 2.51 -16.66
C LYS A 67 -0.95 3.68 -15.76
N GLY A 68 -1.98 3.51 -14.93
CA GLY A 68 -2.42 4.53 -13.98
C GLY A 68 -1.67 4.50 -12.64
N LYS A 69 -1.03 3.38 -12.30
CA LYS A 69 -0.40 3.13 -10.98
C LYS A 69 1.13 3.00 -11.02
N SER A 70 1.74 3.10 -12.21
CA SER A 70 3.18 2.80 -12.40
C SER A 70 3.95 3.96 -13.05
N LEU A 71 3.52 5.20 -12.81
CA LEU A 71 4.27 6.38 -13.25
C LEU A 71 5.49 6.59 -12.34
N ASP A 72 6.52 7.27 -12.83
CA ASP A 72 7.68 7.59 -12.01
C ASP A 72 7.26 8.37 -10.76
N GLY A 73 7.74 7.91 -9.59
CA GLY A 73 7.38 8.48 -8.29
C GLY A 73 5.98 8.16 -7.76
N SER A 74 5.16 7.35 -8.44
CA SER A 74 3.79 7.02 -8.00
C SER A 74 3.71 5.99 -6.85
N CYS A 75 4.86 5.65 -6.25
CA CYS A 75 4.99 4.70 -5.15
C CYS A 75 5.93 5.29 -4.09
N PRO A 76 5.48 6.31 -3.32
CA PRO A 76 6.15 6.73 -2.09
C PRO A 76 5.99 5.67 -1.00
N MET A 77 7.08 5.35 -0.29
CA MET A 77 7.10 4.36 0.79
C MET A 77 8.03 4.79 1.91
N GLY A 78 7.70 4.42 3.16
CA GLY A 78 8.53 4.66 4.34
C GLY A 78 7.76 5.31 5.49
N PRO A 79 8.40 6.06 6.40
CA PRO A 79 9.84 6.34 6.45
C PRO A 79 10.68 5.19 7.02
N VAL A 80 10.03 4.25 7.69
CA VAL A 80 10.69 3.12 8.35
C VAL A 80 9.88 1.85 8.11
N ILE A 81 10.51 0.71 8.35
CA ILE A 81 9.82 -0.55 8.55
C ILE A 81 9.83 -0.81 10.05
N VAL A 82 8.66 -0.85 10.68
CA VAL A 82 8.51 -1.36 12.05
C VAL A 82 8.46 -2.87 12.00
N THR A 83 9.14 -3.56 12.92
CA THR A 83 9.19 -5.03 12.87
C THR A 83 7.85 -5.62 13.28
N ALA A 84 7.56 -6.84 12.83
CA ALA A 84 6.27 -7.47 13.08
C ALA A 84 5.93 -7.61 14.58
N ASP A 85 6.93 -7.79 15.45
CA ASP A 85 6.76 -7.85 16.90
C ASP A 85 6.37 -6.51 17.55
N GLU A 86 6.64 -5.37 16.89
CA GLU A 86 6.18 -4.05 17.32
C GLU A 86 4.71 -3.77 16.95
N VAL A 87 4.10 -4.62 16.11
CA VAL A 87 2.70 -4.52 15.67
C VAL A 87 1.96 -5.81 16.05
N PRO A 88 1.43 -5.90 17.28
CA PRO A 88 0.78 -7.12 17.77
C PRO A 88 -0.44 -7.57 16.95
N ASP A 89 -1.12 -6.62 16.28
CA ASP A 89 -2.29 -6.90 15.45
C ASP A 89 -2.33 -5.93 14.25
N PRO A 90 -2.03 -6.40 13.02
CA PRO A 90 -2.07 -5.55 11.83
C PRO A 90 -3.48 -5.13 11.43
N GLN A 91 -4.54 -5.73 11.99
CA GLN A 91 -5.94 -5.34 11.76
C GLN A 91 -6.45 -4.29 12.76
N ARG A 92 -5.57 -3.65 13.53
CA ARG A 92 -5.96 -2.60 14.49
C ARG A 92 -5.15 -1.30 14.35
N LEU A 93 -4.75 -0.98 13.13
CA LEU A 93 -3.96 0.20 12.80
C LEU A 93 -4.84 1.29 12.18
N ARG A 94 -4.67 2.53 12.63
CA ARG A 94 -5.36 3.68 12.03
C ARG A 94 -4.52 4.25 10.89
N LEU A 95 -5.13 4.36 9.71
CA LEU A 95 -4.51 4.96 8.52
C LEU A 95 -5.11 6.35 8.28
N ARG A 96 -4.25 7.35 8.09
CA ARG A 96 -4.65 8.75 7.86
C ARG A 96 -3.82 9.39 6.76
N LEU A 97 -4.47 10.22 5.96
CA LEU A 97 -3.81 11.04 4.95
C LEU A 97 -4.38 12.45 4.96
N THR A 98 -3.47 13.42 4.93
CA THR A 98 -3.78 14.85 4.83
C THR A 98 -3.13 15.45 3.60
N VAL A 99 -3.83 16.35 2.90
CA VAL A 99 -3.30 17.15 1.81
C VAL A 99 -3.47 18.63 2.16
N ASN A 100 -2.36 19.36 2.21
CA ASN A 100 -2.34 20.77 2.63
C ASN A 100 -3.04 21.00 3.99
N GLY A 101 -2.82 20.09 4.95
CA GLY A 101 -3.44 20.13 6.27
C GLY A 101 -4.90 19.68 6.34
N ALA A 102 -5.57 19.46 5.21
CA ALA A 102 -6.94 18.96 5.17
C ALA A 102 -6.95 17.42 5.15
N GLY A 103 -7.69 16.79 6.07
CA GLY A 103 -7.89 15.34 6.09
C GLY A 103 -8.63 14.85 4.85
N LYS A 104 -8.12 13.77 4.24
CA LYS A 104 -8.68 13.15 3.04
C LYS A 104 -9.02 11.67 3.23
N GLN A 105 -8.26 10.96 4.06
CA GLN A 105 -8.56 9.60 4.49
C GLN A 105 -8.36 9.48 6.01
N ASP A 106 -9.24 8.73 6.65
CA ASP A 106 -9.19 8.39 8.07
C ASP A 106 -9.98 7.09 8.29
N SER A 107 -9.28 5.97 8.45
CA SER A 107 -9.88 4.63 8.55
C SER A 107 -9.03 3.73 9.45
N ASN A 108 -9.50 2.51 9.70
CA ASN A 108 -8.79 1.50 10.45
C ASN A 108 -8.60 0.23 9.61
N THR A 109 -7.47 -0.46 9.78
CA THR A 109 -7.24 -1.75 9.10
C THR A 109 -8.22 -2.83 9.54
N GLY A 110 -8.93 -2.65 10.65
CA GLY A 110 -10.08 -3.48 11.04
C GLY A 110 -11.26 -3.42 10.06
N ASP A 111 -11.33 -2.40 9.21
CA ASP A 111 -12.36 -2.25 8.18
C ASP A 111 -12.00 -2.97 6.86
N MET A 112 -10.81 -3.59 6.77
CA MET A 112 -10.39 -4.31 5.57
C MET A 112 -11.32 -5.49 5.29
N ILE A 113 -11.75 -5.64 4.03
CA ILE A 113 -12.57 -6.79 3.58
C ILE A 113 -11.82 -8.12 3.75
N PHE A 114 -10.51 -8.12 3.53
CA PHE A 114 -9.62 -9.26 3.71
C PHE A 114 -8.49 -8.87 4.66
N SER A 115 -8.22 -9.70 5.67
CA SER A 115 -7.11 -9.48 6.60
C SER A 115 -5.75 -9.59 5.91
N VAL A 116 -4.70 -9.04 6.52
CA VAL A 116 -3.31 -9.22 6.04
C VAL A 116 -2.97 -10.71 5.88
N ALA A 117 -3.33 -11.54 6.87
CA ALA A 117 -3.13 -12.99 6.82
C ALA A 117 -3.82 -13.61 5.59
N ARG A 118 -5.08 -13.22 5.33
CA ARG A 118 -5.85 -13.69 4.17
C ARG A 118 -5.21 -13.30 2.84
N ILE A 119 -4.78 -12.04 2.72
CA ILE A 119 -4.14 -11.52 1.50
C ILE A 119 -2.85 -12.30 1.20
N ILE A 120 -1.99 -12.50 2.20
CA ILE A 120 -0.74 -13.26 2.03
C ILE A 120 -1.06 -14.71 1.62
N ALA A 121 -1.99 -15.37 2.31
CA ALA A 121 -2.35 -16.75 1.99
C ALA A 121 -2.90 -16.90 0.56
N ASP A 122 -3.70 -15.94 0.09
CA ASP A 122 -4.26 -15.95 -1.26
C ASP A 122 -3.20 -15.65 -2.33
N LEU A 123 -2.40 -14.59 -2.14
CA LEU A 123 -1.34 -14.19 -3.08
C LEU A 123 -0.19 -15.19 -3.16
N SER A 124 0.01 -16.01 -2.13
CA SER A 124 1.04 -17.06 -2.14
C SER A 124 0.64 -18.32 -2.91
N ARG A 125 -0.61 -18.42 -3.40
CA ARG A 125 -1.07 -19.55 -4.20
C ARG A 125 -0.44 -19.47 -5.59
N TRP A 126 0.13 -20.59 -6.05
CA TRP A 126 0.69 -20.78 -7.40
C TRP A 126 1.97 -19.97 -7.70
#